data_AF-T0PJ49-F1
#
_entry.id   AF-T0PJ49-F1
#
_cell.length_a   1.000
_cell.length_b   1.000
_cell.length_c   1.000
_cell.angle_alpha   90.00
_cell.angle_beta   90.00
_cell.angle_gamma   90.00
#
_symmetry.space_group_name_H-M   'P 1'
#
loop_
_entity.id
_entity.type
_entity.pdbx_description
1 polymer ?
#
loop_
_entity_poly.entity_id
_entity_poly.type
_entity_poly.pdbx_seq_one_letter_code
_entity_poly.pdbx_strand_id
1 'polypeptide(L)' 'MNKLNKYISIGLVFNGIFLISSRFSLLPHVIEGFTAGVGISFIFMGLYASNHDIFKLRNAKMKFLKSILGR' A
#
# COMPACT_ATOMS: atom_id res chain seq x y z
N MET A 1 -20.41 -2.62 -6.32
CA MET A 1 -19.44 -2.35 -5.25
C MET A 1 -18.06 -2.24 -5.89
N ASN A 2 -17.55 -1.02 -6.02
CA ASN A 2 -16.29 -0.73 -6.71
C ASN A 2 -15.16 -1.59 -6.13
N LYS A 3 -14.43 -2.28 -7.01
CA LYS A 3 -13.22 -3.05 -6.69
C LYS A 3 -12.36 -2.22 -5.73
N LEU A 4 -12.35 -2.56 -4.44
CA LEU A 4 -11.42 -1.92 -3.51
C LEU A 4 -10.01 -2.14 -4.08
N ASN A 5 -9.33 -1.03 -4.36
CA ASN A 5 -8.02 -1.08 -4.97
C ASN A 5 -7.09 -1.87 -4.03
N LYS A 6 -6.37 -2.86 -4.57
CA LYS A 6 -5.59 -3.81 -3.77
C LYS A 6 -4.60 -3.10 -2.84
N TYR A 7 -4.12 -1.93 -3.26
CA TYR A 7 -3.28 -1.01 -2.48
C TYR A 7 -3.98 -0.39 -1.26
N ILE A 8 -5.23 0.04 -1.40
CA ILE A 8 -6.04 0.57 -0.28
C ILE A 8 -6.30 -0.55 0.73
N SER A 9 -6.62 -1.75 0.25
CA SER A 9 -6.81 -2.92 1.11
C SER A 9 -5.55 -3.27 1.91
N ILE A 10 -4.38 -3.27 1.27
CA ILE A 10 -3.09 -3.49 1.95
C ILE A 10 -2.82 -2.38 2.99
N GLY A 11 -3.03 -1.12 2.63
CA GLY A 11 -2.83 0.00 3.56
C GLY A 11 -3.75 -0.07 4.79
N LEU A 12 -5.00 -0.50 4.61
CA LEU A 12 -5.96 -0.77 5.69
C LEU A 12 -5.51 -1.90 6.61
N VAL A 13 -4.96 -2.98 6.05
CA VAL A 13 -4.41 -4.09 6.86
C VAL A 13 -3.23 -3.60 7.71
N PHE A 14 -2.30 -2.84 7.13
CA PHE A 14 -1.18 -2.26 7.88
C PHE A 14 -1.65 -1.31 8.98
N ASN A 15 -2.67 -0.49 8.70
CA ASN A 15 -3.24 0.42 9.69
C ASN A 15 -3.97 -0.33 10.82
N GLY A 16 -4.67 -1.41 10.49
CA GLY A 16 -5.29 -2.31 11.48
C GLY A 16 -4.26 -3.00 12.38
N ILE A 17 -3.15 -3.48 11.81
CA ILE A 17 -2.04 -4.06 12.59
C ILE A 17 -1.41 -3.01 13.51
N PHE A 18 -1.27 -1.77 13.04
CA PHE A 18 -0.81 -0.66 13.86
C PHE A 18 -1.75 -0.39 15.05
N LEU A 19 -3.07 -0.30 14.82
CA LEU A 19 -4.08 -0.12 15.87
C LEU A 19 -4.05 -1.23 16.92
N ILE A 20 -3.88 -2.48 16.49
CA ILE A 20 -3.78 -3.64 17.39
C ILE A 20 -2.45 -3.60 18.15
N SER A 21 -1.32 -3.36 17.47
CA SER A 21 -0.01 -3.24 18.15
C SER A 21 0.01 -2.12 19.17
N SER A 22 -0.58 -0.97 18.84
CA SER A 22 -0.68 0.20 19.73
C SER A 22 -1.49 -0.08 20.98
N ARG A 23 -2.57 -0.86 20.85
CA ARG A 23 -3.38 -1.26 22.00
C ARG A 23 -2.67 -2.27 22.92
N PHE A 24 -1.87 -3.17 22.35
CA PHE A 24 -1.20 -4.22 23.12
C PHE A 24 0.27 -3.91 23.43
N SER A 25 0.80 -2.74 23.02
CA SER A 25 2.23 -2.39 23.10
C SER A 25 3.15 -3.52 22.60
N LEU A 26 2.72 -4.21 21.54
CA LEU A 26 3.43 -5.38 21.00
C LEU A 26 4.70 -5.01 20.25
N LEU A 27 4.76 -3.80 19.72
CA LEU A 27 5.84 -3.31 18.89
C LEU A 27 6.56 -2.14 19.58
N PRO A 28 7.88 -2.02 19.41
CA PRO A 28 8.62 -0.81 19.78
C PRO A 28 7.99 0.41 19.10
N HIS A 29 7.91 1.54 19.80
CA HIS A 29 7.31 2.79 19.29
C HIS A 29 7.83 3.22 17.91
N VAL A 30 9.10 2.96 17.61
CA VAL A 30 9.71 3.24 16.30
C VAL A 30 9.05 2.42 15.18
N ILE A 31 8.79 1.15 15.43
CA ILE A 31 8.16 0.24 14.46
C ILE A 31 6.69 0.58 14.30
N GLU A 32 6.02 0.99 15.37
CA GLU A 32 4.65 1.50 15.33
C GLU A 32 4.50 2.71 14.41
N GLY A 33 5.33 3.74 14.62
CA GLY A 33 5.33 4.94 13.77
C GLY A 33 5.63 4.61 12.31
N PHE A 34 6.57 3.68 12.06
CA PHE A 34 6.87 3.20 10.71
C PHE A 34 5.68 2.48 10.08
N THR A 35 4.99 1.61 10.83
CA THR A 35 3.83 0.84 10.35
C THR A 35 2.65 1.76 10.03
N ALA A 36 2.42 2.79 10.85
CA ALA A 36 1.43 3.83 10.58
C ALA A 36 1.77 4.62 9.31
N GLY A 37 3.02 5.07 9.18
CA GLY A 37 3.49 5.82 8.01
C GLY A 37 3.38 5.03 6.70
N VAL A 38 3.77 3.74 6.72
CA VAL A 38 3.64 2.83 5.57
C VAL A 38 2.17 2.57 5.24
N GLY A 39 1.32 2.32 6.24
CA GLY A 39 -0.12 2.12 6.04
C GLY A 39 -0.79 3.33 5.38
N ILE A 40 -0.52 4.53 5.87
CA ILE A 40 -1.02 5.79 5.29
C ILE A 40 -0.50 5.98 3.87
N SER A 41 0.80 5.75 3.64
CA SER A 41 1.41 5.85 2.31
C SER A 41 0.76 4.92 1.29
N PHE A 42 0.44 3.68 1.68
CA PHE A 42 -0.27 2.72 0.83
C PHE A 42 -1.72 3.12 0.55
N ILE A 43 -2.41 3.71 1.53
CA ILE A 43 -3.76 4.25 1.35
C ILE A 43 -3.73 5.40 0.34
N PHE A 44 -2.81 6.37 0.49
CA PHE A 44 -2.64 7.47 -0.46
C PHE A 44 -2.24 6.98 -1.85
N MET A 45 -1.30 6.05 -1.94
CA MET A 45 -0.90 5.44 -3.22
C MET A 45 -2.09 4.70 -3.87
N GLY A 46 -2.91 4.03 -3.07
CA GLY A 46 -4.11 3.34 -3.52
C GLY A 46 -5.24 4.28 -3.95
N LEU A 47 -5.40 5.42 -3.28
CA LEU A 47 -6.32 6.51 -3.63
C LEU A 47 -5.88 7.18 -4.94
N TYR A 48 -4.60 7.49 -5.06
CA TYR A 48 -4.00 8.02 -6.29
C TYR A 48 -4.22 7.06 -7.45
N ALA A 49 -3.93 5.78 -7.25
CA ALA A 49 -4.21 4.74 -8.24
C ALA A 49 -5.73 4.59 -8.50
N SER A 50 -6.61 4.78 -7.51
CA SER A 50 -8.06 4.66 -7.76
C SER A 50 -8.62 5.83 -8.58
N ASN A 51 -8.06 7.03 -8.44
CA ASN A 51 -8.50 8.24 -9.16
C ASN A 51 -7.77 8.46 -10.48
N HIS A 52 -6.50 8.05 -10.59
CA HIS A 52 -5.75 8.05 -11.85
C HIS A 52 -5.73 6.66 -12.43
N ASP A 53 -6.21 6.53 -13.67
CA ASP A 53 -6.30 5.28 -14.41
C ASP A 53 -5.03 4.41 -14.24
N ILE A 54 -5.14 3.40 -13.37
CA ILE A 54 -4.05 2.48 -12.96
C ILE A 54 -3.44 1.82 -14.19
N PHE A 55 -4.16 1.82 -15.32
CA PHE A 55 -3.66 1.36 -16.59
C PHE A 55 -2.30 1.96 -16.95
N LYS A 56 -2.04 3.25 -16.72
CA LYS A 56 -0.71 3.84 -16.99
C LYS A 56 0.38 3.27 -16.08
N LEU A 57 0.10 3.13 -14.78
CA LEU A 57 1.08 2.62 -13.81
C LEU A 57 1.31 1.11 -13.95
N ARG A 58 0.26 0.35 -14.26
CA ARG A 58 0.31 -1.08 -14.58
C ARG A 58 1.08 -1.31 -15.87
N ASN A 59 0.80 -0.53 -16.91
CA ASN A 59 1.51 -0.66 -18.19
C ASN A 59 2.98 -0.23 -18.04
N ALA A 60 3.26 0.81 -17.24
CA ALA A 60 4.63 1.21 -16.91
C ALA A 60 5.38 0.12 -16.10
N LYS A 61 4.77 -0.46 -15.06
CA LYS A 61 5.33 -1.61 -14.32
C LYS A 61 5.57 -2.80 -15.24
N MET A 62 4.64 -3.11 -16.14
CA MET A 62 4.74 -4.24 -17.07
C MET A 62 5.84 -4.00 -18.11
N LYS A 63 6.00 -2.76 -18.57
CA LYS A 63 7.08 -2.35 -19.48
C LYS A 63 8.44 -2.41 -18.78
N PHE A 64 8.52 -1.99 -17.52
CA PHE A 64 9.73 -2.08 -16.70
C PHE A 64 10.10 -3.54 -16.39
N LEU A 65 9.12 -4.38 -16.03
CA LEU A 65 9.31 -5.81 -15.85
C LEU A 65 9.75 -6.51 -17.14
N LYS A 66 9.17 -6.18 -18.30
CA LYS A 66 9.67 -6.67 -19.59
C LYS A 66 11.10 -6.22 -19.88
N SER A 67 11.43 -4.97 -19.56
CA SER A 67 12.78 -4.43 -19.74
C SER A 67 13.82 -5.13 -18.86
N ILE A 68 13.44 -5.56 -17.65
CA ILE A 68 14.33 -6.28 -16.72
C ILE A 68 14.37 -7.79 -17.06
N LEU A 69 13.24 -8.38 -17.43
CA LEU A 69 13.13 -9.81 -17.71
C LEU A 69 13.64 -10.20 -19.10
N GLY A 70 14.09 -9.24 -19.91
CA GLY A 70 14.85 -9.50 -21.14
C GLY A 70 14.15 -10.43 -22.14
N ARG A 71 12.82 -10.32 -22.29
CA ARG A 71 12.05 -11.00 -23.34
C ARG A 71 11.08 -10.06 -24.04
#